data_AF-A0A7Y8SXD8-F1
#
_entry.id   AF-A0A7Y8SXD8-F1
#
_cell.length_a   1.000
_cell.length_b   1.000
_cell.length_c   1.000
_cell.angle_alpha   90.00
_cell.angle_beta   90.00
_cell.angle_gamma   90.00
#
_symmetry.space_group_name_H-M   'P 1'
#
loop_
_entity.id
_entity.type
_entity.pdbx_description
1 polymer ?
#
loop_
_entity_poly.entity_id
_entity_poly.type
_entity_poly.pdbx_seq_one_letter_code
_entity_poly.pdbx_strand_id
1 'polypeptide(L)'
;MMENLTTAQLKEQAHEAIRTGDRKKVATLTGEINSRIAAKGGKPVKALTKDPAKLAALKADRARIKQDAPEVAPQPVAQPAPAAQPKAKARKPRGINIAPKKEARACRAGTKQATLVDLLSRAGGASMAELREALRPWKDVTIKSGLSWDMNHQKGYGIRTTFENGYQRWLATDYAGMGTFRGDSHPDDNTEEQKAALLADNLANGYDPEEVFAVYHLVLPAGLKAPVPHTGGGVAE
;
A
#
# COMPACT_ATOMS: atom_id res chain seq x y z
N MET A 1 18.79 19.13 -30.60
CA MET A 1 20.13 18.55 -30.77
C MET A 1 20.82 18.62 -29.43
N MET A 2 20.91 17.51 -28.69
CA MET A 2 21.58 17.50 -27.38
C MET A 2 23.08 17.36 -27.59
N GLU A 3 23.82 18.31 -27.01
CA GLU A 3 25.27 18.47 -27.05
C GLU A 3 26.00 17.17 -26.64
N ASN A 4 27.22 16.97 -27.17
CA ASN A 4 28.10 15.85 -26.86
C ASN A 4 28.61 15.91 -25.40
N LEU A 5 27.73 15.72 -24.43
CA LEU A 5 28.08 15.61 -23.02
C LEU A 5 28.97 14.39 -22.81
N THR A 6 30.03 14.54 -22.03
CA THR A 6 30.89 13.42 -21.61
C THR A 6 30.16 12.49 -20.65
N THR A 7 30.68 11.27 -20.46
CA THR A 7 30.09 10.31 -19.51
C THR A 7 30.12 10.83 -18.06
N ALA A 8 31.12 11.66 -17.71
CA ALA A 8 31.20 12.30 -16.40
C ALA A 8 30.08 13.34 -16.21
N GLN A 9 29.85 14.19 -17.21
CA GLN A 9 28.79 15.19 -17.19
C GLN A 9 27.39 14.55 -17.14
N LEU A 10 27.17 13.44 -17.85
CA LEU A 10 25.91 12.68 -17.76
C LEU A 10 25.65 12.13 -16.35
N LYS A 11 26.70 11.64 -15.66
CA LYS A 11 26.58 11.15 -14.28
C LYS A 11 26.28 12.29 -13.30
N GLU A 12 26.94 13.43 -13.47
CA GLU A 12 26.72 14.62 -12.64
C GLU A 12 25.31 15.17 -12.82
N GLN A 13 24.82 15.28 -14.06
CA GLN A 13 23.44 15.67 -14.33
C GLN A 13 22.41 14.67 -13.80
N ALA A 14 22.73 13.36 -13.80
CA ALA A 14 21.87 12.35 -13.21
C ALA A 14 21.81 12.50 -11.68
N HIS A 15 22.93 12.80 -11.03
CA HIS A 15 22.97 13.08 -9.59
C HIS A 15 22.18 14.33 -9.23
N GLU A 16 22.27 15.39 -10.05
CA GLU A 16 21.50 16.62 -9.84
C GLU A 16 19.99 16.39 -10.07
N ALA A 17 19.62 15.61 -11.08
CA ALA A 17 18.23 15.20 -11.30
C ALA A 17 17.66 14.34 -10.15
N ILE A 18 18.51 13.56 -9.47
CA ILE A 18 18.14 12.83 -8.25
C ILE A 18 17.90 13.79 -7.08
N ARG A 19 18.80 14.77 -6.86
CA ARG A 19 18.64 15.78 -5.79
C ARG A 19 17.37 16.60 -5.96
N THR A 20 17.04 16.96 -7.19
CA THR A 20 15.86 17.76 -7.55
C THR A 20 14.57 16.93 -7.71
N GLY A 21 14.66 15.59 -7.63
CA GLY A 21 13.51 14.70 -7.69
C GLY A 21 12.88 14.52 -9.09
N ASP A 22 13.55 14.97 -10.16
CA ASP A 22 13.06 14.85 -11.54
C ASP A 22 13.25 13.43 -12.09
N ARG A 23 12.25 12.58 -11.81
CA ARG A 23 12.25 11.16 -12.20
C ARG A 23 12.29 10.94 -13.72
N LYS A 24 11.73 11.86 -14.52
CA LYS A 24 11.75 11.72 -15.99
C LYS A 24 13.17 11.97 -16.51
N LYS A 25 13.82 13.02 -16.01
CA LYS A 25 15.20 13.35 -16.36
C LYS A 25 16.19 12.26 -15.91
N VAL A 26 16.00 11.70 -14.71
CA VAL A 26 16.80 10.54 -14.23
C VAL A 26 16.66 9.33 -15.16
N ALA A 27 15.43 8.98 -15.57
CA ALA A 27 15.20 7.84 -16.46
C ALA A 27 15.87 8.05 -17.83
N THR A 28 15.76 9.25 -18.41
CA THR A 28 16.39 9.60 -19.69
C THR A 28 17.91 9.53 -19.62
N LEU A 29 18.52 10.17 -18.62
CA LEU A 29 19.98 10.18 -18.45
C LEU A 29 20.53 8.78 -18.15
N THR A 30 19.82 7.99 -17.34
CA THR A 30 20.21 6.60 -17.05
C THR A 30 20.09 5.71 -18.29
N GLY A 31 19.08 5.93 -19.14
CA GLY A 31 18.95 5.25 -20.42
C GLY A 31 20.14 5.54 -21.34
N GLU A 32 20.52 6.81 -21.47
CA GLU A 32 21.63 7.23 -22.32
C GLU A 32 22.99 6.71 -21.82
N ILE A 33 23.23 6.75 -20.51
CA ILE A 33 24.42 6.15 -19.90
C ILE A 33 24.51 4.66 -20.21
N ASN A 34 23.39 3.93 -20.10
CA ASN A 34 23.37 2.49 -20.41
C ASN A 34 23.63 2.21 -21.89
N SER A 35 23.08 3.01 -22.81
CA SER A 35 23.35 2.88 -24.25
C SER A 35 24.84 3.10 -24.56
N ARG A 36 25.49 4.07 -23.91
CA ARG A 36 26.93 4.33 -24.10
C ARG A 36 27.81 3.25 -23.48
N ILE A 37 27.40 2.69 -22.34
CA ILE A 37 28.09 1.54 -21.72
C ILE A 37 27.99 0.32 -22.64
N ALA A 38 26.81 0.04 -23.19
CA ALA A 38 26.60 -1.07 -24.13
C ALA A 38 27.43 -0.89 -25.42
N ALA A 39 27.48 0.32 -25.98
CA ALA A 39 28.30 0.63 -27.16
C ALA A 39 29.81 0.43 -26.92
N LYS A 40 30.27 0.51 -25.67
CA LYS A 40 31.67 0.25 -25.27
C LYS A 40 31.90 -1.21 -24.81
N GLY A 41 30.97 -2.12 -25.07
CA GLY A 41 31.06 -3.53 -24.69
C GLY A 41 30.79 -3.81 -23.20
N GLY A 42 30.37 -2.80 -22.43
CA GLY A 42 29.98 -2.96 -21.03
C GLY A 42 28.57 -3.52 -20.89
N LYS A 43 28.32 -4.31 -19.84
CA LYS A 43 26.98 -4.86 -19.57
C LYS A 43 26.09 -3.76 -18.96
N PRO A 44 24.90 -3.46 -19.52
CA PRO A 44 24.01 -2.44 -18.99
C PRO A 44 23.50 -2.82 -17.60
N VAL A 45 23.20 -1.83 -16.75
CA VAL A 45 22.81 -2.01 -15.33
C VAL A 45 21.53 -2.84 -15.17
N LYS A 46 20.65 -2.89 -16.19
CA LYS A 46 19.49 -3.81 -16.22
C LYS A 46 19.87 -5.30 -16.21
N ALA A 47 21.13 -5.63 -16.49
CA ALA A 47 21.68 -6.98 -16.45
C ALA A 47 22.48 -7.27 -15.16
N LEU A 48 22.21 -6.56 -14.06
CA LEU A 48 22.69 -6.92 -12.72
C LEU A 48 22.04 -8.24 -12.27
N THR A 49 22.68 -9.30 -12.75
CA THR A 49 22.87 -10.64 -12.21
C THR A 49 21.76 -11.20 -11.32
N LYS A 50 21.04 -12.21 -11.84
CA LYS A 50 20.23 -13.16 -11.04
C LYS A 50 21.08 -14.13 -10.20
N ASP A 51 22.40 -13.97 -10.25
CA ASP A 51 23.37 -14.80 -9.54
C ASP A 51 23.41 -14.41 -8.05
N PRO A 52 23.00 -15.31 -7.14
CA PRO A 52 22.94 -15.02 -5.71
C PRO A 52 24.31 -14.72 -5.10
N ALA A 53 25.40 -15.28 -5.63
CA ALA A 53 26.75 -15.05 -5.12
C ALA A 53 27.21 -13.60 -5.37
N LYS A 54 26.91 -13.07 -6.57
CA LYS A 54 27.21 -11.67 -6.91
C LYS A 54 26.35 -10.68 -6.15
N LEU A 55 25.09 -11.05 -5.86
CA LEU A 55 24.20 -10.24 -5.02
C LEU A 55 24.71 -10.17 -3.57
N ALA A 56 25.23 -11.27 -3.04
CA ALA A 56 25.83 -11.32 -1.70
C ALA A 56 27.10 -10.46 -1.64
N ALA A 57 27.97 -10.55 -2.65
CA ALA A 57 29.17 -9.72 -2.75
C ALA A 57 28.84 -8.22 -2.79
N LEU A 58 27.84 -7.80 -3.59
CA LEU A 58 27.40 -6.41 -3.65
C LEU A 58 26.79 -5.90 -2.33
N LYS A 59 26.11 -6.77 -1.58
CA LYS A 59 25.59 -6.43 -0.25
C LYS A 59 26.73 -6.25 0.75
N ALA A 60 27.76 -7.09 0.68
CA ALA A 60 28.94 -6.99 1.54
C ALA A 60 29.73 -5.71 1.25
N ASP A 61 29.98 -5.38 -0.02
CA ASP A 61 30.65 -4.14 -0.42
C ASP A 61 29.89 -2.89 0.03
N ARG A 62 28.55 -2.90 -0.11
CA ARG A 62 27.71 -1.80 0.39
C ARG A 62 27.81 -1.62 1.90
N ALA A 63 27.92 -2.70 2.66
CA ALA A 63 28.10 -2.63 4.11
C ALA A 63 29.47 -2.02 4.46
N ARG A 64 30.52 -2.38 3.71
CA ARG A 64 31.89 -1.88 3.89
C ARG A 64 32.01 -0.38 3.60
N ILE A 65 31.43 0.09 2.50
CA ILE A 65 31.38 1.53 2.15
C ILE A 65 30.63 2.36 3.22
N LYS A 66 29.68 1.75 3.94
CA LYS A 66 28.96 2.41 5.03
C LYS A 66 29.78 2.51 6.32
N GLN A 67 30.79 1.65 6.47
CA GLN A 67 31.71 1.65 7.62
C GLN A 67 32.94 2.53 7.38
N ASP A 68 33.40 2.66 6.13
CA ASP A 68 34.58 3.46 5.76
C ASP A 68 34.25 4.94 5.41
N ALA A 69 33.02 5.39 5.63
CA ALA A 69 32.67 6.80 5.47
C ALA A 69 33.29 7.61 6.64
N PRO A 70 34.21 8.56 6.38
CA PRO A 70 34.82 9.34 7.45
C PRO A 70 33.74 10.17 8.17
N GLU A 71 33.70 10.05 9.49
CA GLU A 71 32.84 10.85 10.36
C GLU A 71 33.33 12.30 10.36
N VAL A 72 32.77 13.10 9.45
CA VAL A 72 32.96 14.54 9.45
C VAL A 72 32.12 15.12 10.58
N ALA A 73 32.81 15.62 11.62
CA ALA A 73 32.19 16.35 12.71
C ALA A 73 31.32 17.51 12.16
N PRO A 74 30.07 17.69 12.65
CA PRO A 74 29.19 18.73 12.14
C PRO A 74 29.72 20.12 12.57
N GLN A 75 30.10 20.94 11.60
CA GLN A 75 30.29 22.37 11.82
C GLN A 75 28.90 23.04 12.00
N PRO A 76 28.74 23.94 12.99
CA PRO A 76 27.46 24.60 13.23
C PRO A 76 27.22 25.71 12.20
N VAL A 77 26.52 25.37 11.12
CA VAL A 77 25.80 26.38 10.32
C VAL A 77 24.49 26.69 11.03
N ALA A 78 24.30 27.95 11.40
CA ALA A 78 23.07 28.45 11.99
C ALA A 78 21.87 28.06 11.11
N GLN A 79 20.96 27.25 11.66
CA GLN A 79 19.71 26.89 11.00
C GLN A 79 18.82 28.14 10.93
N PRO A 80 18.40 28.59 9.73
CA PRO A 80 17.26 29.47 9.62
C PRO A 80 16.03 28.74 10.19
N ALA A 81 15.22 29.44 10.98
CA ALA A 81 13.98 28.89 11.53
C ALA A 81 13.15 28.19 10.45
N PRO A 82 12.61 26.98 10.71
CA PRO A 82 11.88 26.23 9.69
C PRO A 82 10.65 27.01 9.26
N ALA A 83 10.69 27.56 8.04
CA ALA A 83 9.50 28.00 7.34
C ALA A 83 8.53 26.81 7.29
N ALA A 84 7.27 27.04 7.70
CA ALA A 84 6.22 26.04 7.70
C ALA A 84 6.15 25.38 6.31
N GLN A 85 6.62 24.13 6.23
CA GLN A 85 6.50 23.35 5.00
C GLN A 85 5.00 23.12 4.75
N PRO A 86 4.48 23.41 3.54
CA PRO A 86 3.13 23.04 3.21
C PRO A 86 3.00 21.53 3.35
N LYS A 87 2.08 21.07 4.22
CA LYS A 87 1.78 19.64 4.40
C LYS A 87 1.55 19.03 3.02
N ALA A 88 2.46 18.16 2.59
CA ALA A 88 2.29 17.44 1.33
C ALA A 88 0.95 16.71 1.39
N LYS A 89 0.03 17.04 0.46
CA LYS A 89 -1.28 16.38 0.38
C LYS A 89 -1.09 14.87 0.39
N ALA A 90 -1.69 14.20 1.37
CA ALA A 90 -1.59 12.75 1.53
C ALA A 90 -1.93 12.08 0.20
N ARG A 91 -1.06 11.18 -0.28
CA ARG A 91 -1.28 10.51 -1.57
C ARG A 91 -2.53 9.67 -1.44
N LYS A 92 -3.51 9.89 -2.33
CA LYS A 92 -4.76 9.12 -2.36
C LYS A 92 -4.44 7.61 -2.31
N PRO A 93 -5.07 6.84 -1.41
CA PRO A 93 -4.79 5.43 -1.26
C PRO A 93 -5.04 4.68 -2.58
N ARG A 94 -4.13 3.77 -2.95
CA ARG A 94 -4.28 2.91 -4.14
C ARG A 94 -4.97 1.62 -3.73
N GLY A 95 -6.14 1.36 -4.32
CA GLY A 95 -6.91 0.14 -4.11
C GLY A 95 -6.40 -1.05 -4.92
N ILE A 96 -7.03 -2.21 -4.69
CA ILE A 96 -6.82 -3.46 -5.42
C ILE A 96 -8.14 -3.79 -6.13
N ASN A 97 -8.10 -3.88 -7.46
CA ASN A 97 -9.25 -4.26 -8.28
C ASN A 97 -8.83 -5.42 -9.18
N ILE A 98 -9.26 -6.63 -8.84
CA ILE A 98 -8.92 -7.88 -9.52
C ILE A 98 -10.22 -8.63 -9.81
N ALA A 99 -10.41 -9.03 -11.06
CA ALA A 99 -11.57 -9.81 -11.47
C ALA A 99 -11.54 -11.23 -10.87
N PRO A 100 -12.70 -11.82 -10.52
CA PRO A 100 -12.77 -13.20 -10.08
C PRO A 100 -12.33 -14.17 -11.18
N LYS A 101 -11.93 -15.37 -10.77
CA LYS A 101 -11.72 -16.49 -11.68
C LYS A 101 -13.07 -17.14 -12.04
N LYS A 102 -13.03 -18.17 -12.88
CA LYS A 102 -14.22 -18.94 -13.28
C LYS A 102 -14.88 -19.66 -12.11
N GLU A 103 -14.08 -20.17 -11.17
CA GLU A 103 -14.54 -20.98 -10.05
C GLU A 103 -13.89 -20.49 -8.76
N ALA A 104 -14.63 -20.62 -7.66
CA ALA A 104 -14.11 -20.37 -6.33
C ALA A 104 -13.91 -21.68 -5.55
N ARG A 105 -12.96 -21.68 -4.61
CA ARG A 105 -12.64 -22.84 -3.77
C ARG A 105 -12.93 -22.54 -2.30
N ALA A 106 -13.40 -23.56 -1.59
CA ALA A 106 -13.63 -23.48 -0.15
C ALA A 106 -12.32 -23.18 0.62
N CYS A 107 -12.44 -22.44 1.72
CA CYS A 107 -11.38 -22.34 2.72
C CYS A 107 -11.61 -23.37 3.82
N ARG A 108 -10.56 -23.77 4.53
CA ARG A 108 -10.74 -24.53 5.77
C ARG A 108 -11.17 -23.57 6.87
N ALA A 109 -12.18 -23.95 7.66
CA ALA A 109 -12.66 -23.15 8.79
C ALA A 109 -11.53 -22.83 9.78
N GLY A 110 -11.58 -21.64 10.38
CA GLY A 110 -10.57 -21.14 11.32
C GLY A 110 -9.24 -20.70 10.70
N THR A 111 -9.08 -20.77 9.37
CA THR A 111 -7.89 -20.24 8.70
C THR A 111 -8.01 -18.74 8.43
N LYS A 112 -6.87 -18.04 8.32
CA LYS A 112 -6.84 -16.62 7.90
C LYS A 112 -7.49 -16.37 6.53
N GLN A 113 -7.48 -17.38 5.65
CA GLN A 113 -8.18 -17.32 4.37
C GLN A 113 -9.70 -17.33 4.55
N ALA A 114 -10.21 -18.16 5.47
CA ALA A 114 -11.63 -18.16 5.84
C ALA A 114 -12.03 -16.80 6.44
N THR A 115 -11.23 -16.29 7.38
CA THR A 115 -11.43 -14.95 7.97
C THR A 115 -11.46 -13.84 6.91
N LEU A 116 -10.59 -13.89 5.91
CA LEU A 116 -10.64 -12.96 4.78
C LEU A 116 -11.96 -13.06 4.01
N VAL A 117 -12.39 -14.28 3.64
CA VAL A 117 -13.66 -14.49 2.94
C VAL A 117 -14.83 -13.94 3.76
N ASP A 118 -14.88 -14.23 5.06
CA ASP A 118 -15.96 -13.80 5.95
C ASP A 118 -16.01 -12.28 6.12
N LEU A 119 -14.84 -11.63 6.25
CA LEU A 119 -14.75 -10.17 6.39
C LEU A 119 -15.11 -9.45 5.09
N LEU A 120 -14.58 -9.92 3.96
CA LEU A 120 -14.71 -9.25 2.66
C LEU A 120 -16.07 -9.48 2.00
N SER A 121 -16.80 -10.54 2.39
CA SER A 121 -18.12 -10.85 1.85
C SER A 121 -19.27 -10.12 2.56
N ARG A 122 -18.99 -9.41 3.65
CA ARG A 122 -19.96 -8.51 4.32
C ARG A 122 -20.43 -7.43 3.35
N ALA A 123 -21.66 -6.94 3.54
CA ALA A 123 -22.20 -5.85 2.73
C ALA A 123 -21.30 -4.59 2.75
N GLY A 124 -20.77 -4.26 3.93
CA GLY A 124 -19.81 -3.16 4.11
C GLY A 124 -18.37 -3.51 3.71
N GLY A 125 -18.04 -4.75 3.36
CA GLY A 125 -16.65 -5.19 3.17
C GLY A 125 -15.78 -4.99 4.42
N ALA A 126 -14.46 -4.91 4.24
CA ALA A 126 -13.50 -4.71 5.33
C ALA A 126 -12.41 -3.69 5.00
N SER A 127 -12.11 -2.80 5.93
CA SER A 127 -10.98 -1.87 5.85
C SER A 127 -9.65 -2.55 6.18
N MET A 128 -8.53 -1.90 5.83
CA MET A 128 -7.21 -2.40 6.21
C MET A 128 -7.02 -2.50 7.73
N ALA A 129 -7.68 -1.65 8.54
CA ALA A 129 -7.58 -1.72 10.00
C ALA A 129 -8.25 -2.97 10.55
N GLU A 130 -9.49 -3.25 10.14
CA GLU A 130 -10.21 -4.46 10.53
C GLU A 130 -9.47 -5.73 10.09
N LEU A 131 -8.95 -5.73 8.86
CA LEU A 131 -8.14 -6.84 8.35
C LEU A 131 -6.89 -7.04 9.21
N ARG A 132 -6.22 -5.96 9.63
CA ARG A 132 -5.03 -6.05 10.48
C ARG A 132 -5.35 -6.57 11.88
N GLU A 133 -6.47 -6.14 12.43
CA GLU A 133 -6.95 -6.59 13.75
C GLU A 133 -7.30 -8.08 13.73
N ALA A 134 -8.07 -8.53 12.75
CA ALA A 134 -8.53 -9.91 12.64
C ALA A 134 -7.43 -10.89 12.20
N LEU A 135 -6.43 -10.45 11.42
CA LEU A 135 -5.43 -11.32 10.81
C LEU A 135 -4.06 -11.27 11.49
N ARG A 136 -4.00 -10.77 12.75
CA ARG A 136 -2.74 -10.70 13.51
C ARG A 136 -1.94 -12.02 13.43
N PRO A 137 -0.61 -11.96 13.23
CA PRO A 137 0.26 -10.77 13.17
C PRO A 137 0.51 -10.24 11.74
N TRP A 138 -0.40 -10.45 10.79
CA TRP A 138 -0.18 -9.97 9.42
C TRP A 138 -0.04 -8.45 9.37
N LYS A 139 0.97 -7.99 8.60
CA LYS A 139 1.19 -6.57 8.30
C LYS A 139 0.41 -6.20 7.04
N ASP A 140 0.16 -4.91 6.83
CA ASP A 140 -0.56 -4.39 5.66
C ASP A 140 -0.01 -4.93 4.31
N VAL A 141 1.31 -5.11 4.20
CA VAL A 141 1.94 -5.70 3.01
C VAL A 141 1.55 -7.17 2.80
N THR A 142 1.48 -7.94 3.89
CA THR A 142 1.08 -9.35 3.86
C THR A 142 -0.41 -9.47 3.54
N ILE A 143 -1.24 -8.59 4.11
CA ILE A 143 -2.69 -8.53 3.83
C ILE A 143 -2.90 -8.22 2.34
N LYS A 144 -2.24 -7.19 1.80
CA LYS A 144 -2.32 -6.87 0.36
C LYS A 144 -1.87 -8.02 -0.53
N SER A 145 -0.81 -8.74 -0.12
CA SER A 145 -0.39 -9.95 -0.80
C SER A 145 -1.45 -11.05 -0.73
N GLY A 146 -2.09 -11.26 0.42
CA GLY A 146 -3.15 -12.24 0.61
C GLY A 146 -4.42 -11.93 -0.20
N LEU A 147 -4.79 -10.66 -0.35
CA LEU A 147 -5.90 -10.25 -1.22
C LEU A 147 -5.67 -10.65 -2.68
N SER A 148 -4.43 -10.58 -3.17
CA SER A 148 -4.09 -11.01 -4.54
C SER A 148 -3.86 -12.52 -4.63
N TRP A 149 -3.02 -13.06 -3.76
CA TRP A 149 -2.59 -14.45 -3.84
C TRP A 149 -3.60 -15.41 -3.22
N ASP A 150 -3.97 -15.23 -1.96
CA ASP A 150 -4.88 -16.18 -1.29
C ASP A 150 -6.28 -16.08 -1.88
N MET A 151 -6.86 -14.87 -1.95
CA MET A 151 -8.24 -14.71 -2.41
C MET A 151 -8.39 -14.96 -3.91
N ASN A 152 -7.59 -14.30 -4.74
CA ASN A 152 -7.73 -14.46 -6.19
C ASN A 152 -6.97 -15.65 -6.75
N HIS A 153 -5.67 -15.78 -6.48
CA HIS A 153 -4.89 -16.84 -7.09
C HIS A 153 -5.28 -18.22 -6.57
N GLN A 154 -5.38 -18.43 -5.26
CA GLN A 154 -5.67 -19.74 -4.67
C GLN A 154 -7.17 -20.05 -4.58
N LYS A 155 -8.00 -19.07 -4.17
CA LYS A 155 -9.43 -19.29 -3.93
C LYS A 155 -10.34 -18.84 -5.06
N GLY A 156 -9.84 -18.11 -6.04
CA GLY A 156 -10.60 -17.73 -7.25
C GLY A 156 -11.56 -16.55 -7.08
N TYR A 157 -11.58 -15.90 -5.91
CA TYR A 157 -12.40 -14.71 -5.69
C TYR A 157 -11.75 -13.46 -6.27
N GLY A 158 -12.54 -12.53 -6.80
CA GLY A 158 -12.07 -11.21 -7.15
C GLY A 158 -12.02 -10.30 -5.92
N ILE A 159 -11.37 -9.15 -6.07
CA ILE A 159 -11.32 -8.10 -5.05
C ILE A 159 -11.71 -6.79 -5.72
N ARG A 160 -12.59 -6.03 -5.08
CA ARG A 160 -12.94 -4.66 -5.44
C ARG A 160 -12.56 -3.75 -4.28
N THR A 161 -11.97 -2.59 -4.57
CA THR A 161 -11.75 -1.55 -3.56
C THR A 161 -12.69 -0.39 -3.77
N THR A 162 -13.41 -0.02 -2.72
CA THR A 162 -14.11 1.27 -2.58
C THR A 162 -13.30 2.18 -1.66
N PHE A 163 -13.64 3.47 -1.68
CA PHE A 163 -13.07 4.45 -0.77
C PHE A 163 -14.20 5.09 0.02
N GLU A 164 -14.09 4.99 1.33
CA GLU A 164 -15.10 5.45 2.27
C GLU A 164 -14.42 6.37 3.29
N ASN A 165 -15.17 7.35 3.79
CA ASN A 165 -14.74 8.18 4.91
C ASN A 165 -15.19 7.57 6.25
N GLY A 166 -14.74 8.15 7.36
CA GLY A 166 -15.04 7.64 8.71
C GLY A 166 -16.54 7.48 9.00
N TYR A 167 -17.36 8.47 8.63
CA TYR A 167 -18.82 8.42 8.84
C TYR A 167 -19.50 7.31 8.03
N GLN A 168 -19.18 7.20 6.73
CA GLN A 168 -19.69 6.12 5.88
C GLN A 168 -19.31 4.74 6.42
N ARG A 169 -18.10 4.61 6.99
CA ARG A 169 -17.66 3.35 7.58
C ARG A 169 -18.40 3.02 8.86
N TRP A 170 -18.59 4.01 9.74
CA TRP A 170 -19.38 3.84 10.96
C TRP A 170 -20.80 3.36 10.63
N LEU A 171 -21.47 3.97 9.65
CA LEU A 171 -22.78 3.51 9.18
C LEU A 171 -22.79 2.07 8.66
N ALA A 172 -21.70 1.62 8.03
CA ALA A 172 -21.65 0.31 7.37
C ALA A 172 -21.34 -0.85 8.32
N THR A 173 -20.54 -0.63 9.36
CA THR A 173 -20.02 -1.74 10.19
C THR A 173 -19.90 -1.42 11.68
N ASP A 174 -20.43 -0.28 12.14
CA ASP A 174 -20.24 0.22 13.52
C ASP A 174 -18.76 0.32 13.93
N TYR A 175 -17.86 0.47 12.96
CA TYR A 175 -16.43 0.53 13.25
C TYR A 175 -16.04 1.97 13.57
N ALA A 176 -16.19 2.34 14.85
CA ALA A 176 -15.98 3.68 15.40
C ALA A 176 -14.53 4.21 15.35
N GLY A 177 -13.56 3.43 14.86
CA GLY A 177 -12.13 3.71 15.00
C GLY A 177 -11.37 4.11 13.73
N MET A 178 -12.04 4.51 12.64
CA MET A 178 -11.39 4.77 11.35
C MET A 178 -11.35 6.25 10.95
N GLY A 179 -10.14 6.79 10.90
CA GLY A 179 -9.89 8.19 10.54
C GLY A 179 -10.12 9.12 11.74
N THR A 180 -10.72 10.27 11.48
CA THR A 180 -10.99 11.31 12.48
C THR A 180 -12.43 11.30 13.01
N PHE A 181 -13.31 10.43 12.48
CA PHE A 181 -14.69 10.29 12.93
C PHE A 181 -14.77 9.51 14.26
N ARG A 182 -15.65 9.92 15.16
CA ARG A 182 -15.93 9.29 16.46
C ARG A 182 -17.43 9.04 16.60
N GLY A 183 -17.80 7.79 16.80
CA GLY A 183 -19.18 7.37 17.07
C GLY A 183 -19.20 6.25 18.08
N ASP A 184 -19.42 6.58 19.35
CA ASP A 184 -19.37 5.62 20.47
C ASP A 184 -20.64 4.75 20.58
N SER A 185 -21.64 4.99 19.72
CA SER A 185 -22.92 4.27 19.65
C SER A 185 -23.07 3.56 18.31
N HIS A 186 -23.82 2.45 18.28
CA HIS A 186 -24.14 1.76 17.04
C HIS A 186 -25.02 2.66 16.15
N PRO A 187 -24.81 2.72 14.83
CA PRO A 187 -25.62 3.58 13.95
C PRO A 187 -27.12 3.28 14.05
N ASP A 188 -27.50 2.02 14.19
CA ASP A 188 -28.92 1.63 14.33
C ASP A 188 -29.55 2.04 15.67
N ASP A 189 -28.76 2.40 16.69
CA ASP A 189 -29.27 2.93 17.96
C ASP A 189 -29.62 4.44 17.87
N ASN A 190 -29.27 5.08 16.75
CA ASN A 190 -29.46 6.51 16.54
C ASN A 190 -30.58 6.76 15.53
N THR A 191 -31.48 7.69 15.86
CA THR A 191 -32.39 8.32 14.89
C THR A 191 -31.61 9.09 13.83
N GLU A 192 -32.24 9.40 12.70
CA GLU A 192 -31.59 10.18 11.64
C GLU A 192 -31.18 11.58 12.12
N GLU A 193 -31.96 12.19 13.02
CA GLU A 193 -31.63 13.46 13.66
C GLU A 193 -30.39 13.34 14.56
N GLN A 194 -30.27 12.25 15.31
CA GLN A 194 -29.10 11.98 16.16
C GLN A 194 -27.85 11.70 15.32
N LYS A 195 -27.97 10.95 14.23
CA LYS A 195 -26.86 10.74 13.27
C LYS A 195 -26.38 12.06 12.66
N ALA A 196 -27.30 12.93 12.25
CA ALA A 196 -26.98 14.24 11.70
C ALA A 196 -26.30 15.15 12.74
N ALA A 197 -26.78 15.14 13.99
CA ALA A 197 -26.17 15.89 15.08
C ALA A 197 -24.75 15.39 15.40
N LEU A 198 -24.56 14.06 15.45
CA LEU A 198 -23.25 13.45 15.65
C LEU A 198 -22.27 13.80 14.52
N LEU A 199 -22.72 13.79 13.27
CA LEU A 199 -21.91 14.20 12.13
C LEU A 199 -21.52 15.69 12.22
N ALA A 200 -22.46 16.56 12.57
CA ALA A 200 -22.19 17.99 12.73
C ALA A 200 -21.18 18.26 13.85
N ASP A 201 -21.31 17.58 14.99
CA ASP A 201 -20.34 17.67 16.09
C ASP A 201 -18.95 17.19 15.65
N ASN A 202 -18.86 16.05 14.97
CA ASN A 202 -17.59 15.55 14.44
C ASN A 202 -16.94 16.56 13.48
N LEU A 203 -17.70 17.15 12.56
CA LEU A 203 -17.21 18.17 11.63
C LEU A 203 -16.68 19.42 12.36
N ALA A 204 -17.37 19.86 13.42
CA ALA A 204 -16.91 20.95 14.28
C ALA A 204 -15.62 20.59 15.04
N ASN A 205 -15.43 19.31 15.35
CA ASN A 205 -14.32 18.78 16.13
C ASN A 205 -13.17 18.16 15.28
N GLY A 206 -13.07 18.55 14.01
CA GLY A 206 -11.91 18.24 13.16
C GLY A 206 -11.99 16.92 12.38
N TYR A 207 -13.17 16.31 12.26
CA TYR A 207 -13.42 15.27 11.28
C TYR A 207 -13.28 15.82 9.86
N ASP A 208 -12.44 15.16 9.05
CA ASP A 208 -12.26 15.49 7.63
C ASP A 208 -13.00 14.46 6.75
N PRO A 209 -14.12 14.83 6.11
CA PRO A 209 -14.86 13.92 5.23
C PRO A 209 -14.14 13.62 3.91
N GLU A 210 -13.11 14.39 3.54
CA GLU A 210 -12.24 14.11 2.40
C GLU A 210 -11.18 13.05 2.72
N GLU A 211 -10.94 12.77 4.00
CA GLU A 211 -10.06 11.69 4.45
C GLU A 211 -10.74 10.33 4.23
N VAL A 212 -10.46 9.76 3.06
CA VAL A 212 -10.98 8.44 2.67
C VAL A 212 -9.91 7.35 2.79
N PHE A 213 -10.35 6.14 3.11
CA PHE A 213 -9.52 4.94 3.21
C PHE A 213 -10.05 3.80 2.34
N ALA A 214 -9.17 2.86 2.03
CA ALA A 214 -9.51 1.71 1.19
C ALA A 214 -10.36 0.69 1.98
N VAL A 215 -11.51 0.33 1.40
CA VAL A 215 -12.38 -0.75 1.86
C VAL A 215 -12.42 -1.83 0.79
N TYR A 216 -12.19 -3.08 1.19
CA TYR A 216 -12.04 -4.21 0.30
C TYR A 216 -13.29 -5.08 0.35
N HIS A 217 -13.74 -5.48 -0.84
CA HIS A 217 -14.94 -6.28 -1.07
C HIS A 217 -14.58 -7.53 -1.86
N LEU A 218 -15.19 -8.65 -1.49
CA LEU A 218 -15.10 -9.88 -2.26
C LEU A 218 -15.96 -9.76 -3.52
N VAL A 219 -15.40 -10.12 -4.67
CA VAL A 219 -16.16 -10.25 -5.93
C VAL A 219 -16.30 -11.72 -6.24
N LEU A 220 -17.54 -12.18 -6.38
CA LEU A 220 -17.82 -13.58 -6.63
C LEU A 220 -17.68 -13.93 -8.12
N PRO A 221 -17.24 -15.15 -8.48
CA PRO A 221 -17.36 -15.66 -9.83
C PRO A 221 -18.80 -15.62 -10.35
N ALA A 222 -18.94 -15.55 -11.68
CA ALA A 222 -20.25 -15.56 -12.32
C ALA A 222 -21.07 -16.80 -11.90
N GLY A 223 -22.33 -16.59 -11.54
CA GLY A 223 -23.25 -17.63 -11.09
C GLY A 223 -23.22 -17.95 -9.59
N LEU A 224 -22.23 -17.46 -8.85
CA LEU A 224 -22.19 -17.59 -7.39
C LEU A 224 -22.98 -16.45 -6.72
N LYS A 225 -23.88 -16.79 -5.79
CA LYS A 225 -24.65 -15.81 -5.00
C LYS A 225 -24.05 -15.51 -3.62
N ALA A 226 -23.23 -16.43 -3.10
CA ALA A 226 -22.55 -16.32 -1.82
C ALA A 226 -21.19 -17.02 -1.93
N PRO A 227 -20.21 -16.72 -1.05
CA PRO A 227 -18.96 -17.46 -1.00
C PRO A 227 -19.17 -18.96 -0.79
N VAL A 228 -18.24 -19.77 -1.28
CA VAL A 228 -18.26 -21.22 -1.05
C VAL A 228 -18.09 -21.49 0.45
N PRO A 229 -18.95 -22.32 1.08
CA PRO A 229 -18.87 -22.63 2.50
C PRO A 229 -17.50 -23.18 2.90
N HIS A 230 -17.05 -22.84 4.11
CA HIS A 230 -15.80 -23.37 4.65
C HIS A 230 -15.90 -24.86 4.96
N THR A 231 -14.80 -25.58 4.79
CA THR A 231 -14.71 -27.00 5.11
C THR A 231 -14.15 -27.25 6.52
N GLY A 232 -14.64 -28.32 7.17
CA GLY A 232 -14.01 -28.89 8.37
C GLY A 232 -14.30 -28.21 9.71
N GLY A 233 -15.47 -27.60 9.89
CA GLY A 233 -15.97 -27.11 11.17
C GLY A 233 -16.77 -28.17 11.93
N GLY A 234 -16.14 -29.29 12.29
CA GLY A 234 -16.72 -30.22 13.26
C GLY A 234 -16.45 -29.69 14.66
N VAL A 235 -17.51 -29.43 15.43
CA VAL A 235 -17.43 -29.31 16.88
C VAL A 235 -16.97 -30.68 17.37
N ALA A 236 -15.79 -30.75 18.00
CA ALA A 236 -15.53 -31.87 18.90
C ALA A 236 -16.39 -31.61 20.13
N GLU A 237 -17.41 -32.44 20.34
CA GLU A 237 -18.12 -32.58 21.63
C GLU A 237 -17.13 -32.84 22.77
#